data_AF-A0AAU5EWT7-F1
#
_entry.id   AF-A0AAU5EWT7-F1
#
_cell.length_a   1.000
_cell.length_b   1.000
_cell.length_c   1.000
_cell.angle_alpha   90.00
_cell.angle_beta   90.00
_cell.angle_gamma   90.00
#
_symmetry.space_group_name_H-M   'P 1'
#
loop_
_entity.id
_entity.type
_entity.pdbx_description
1 polymer ?
#
loop_
_entity_poly.entity_id
_entity_poly.type
_entity_poly.pdbx_seq_one_letter_code
_entity_poly.pdbx_strand_id
1 'polypeptide(L)'
;MSKSVTIRVDDQLHALLKERAEAEGSTVTALITQAAYEAVRDPRLEGAAEVFRSFIAEQGDAFDAAFPDDAPDQRDSSGRAA
;
A
#
# COMPACT_ATOMS: atom_id res chain seq x y z
N MET A 1 -4.68 -11.43 -15.57
CA MET A 1 -4.91 -11.03 -16.99
C MET A 1 -4.42 -9.62 -17.16
N SER A 2 -3.44 -9.37 -18.03
CA SER A 2 -2.96 -8.01 -18.34
C SER A 2 -3.90 -7.32 -19.34
N LYS A 3 -4.03 -6.00 -19.24
CA LYS A 3 -4.80 -5.14 -20.14
C LYS A 3 -3.84 -4.14 -20.80
N SER A 4 -4.01 -3.87 -22.08
CA SER A 4 -3.23 -2.86 -22.81
C SER A 4 -3.92 -1.50 -22.74
N VAL A 5 -3.12 -0.44 -22.63
CA VAL A 5 -3.57 0.96 -22.69
C VAL A 5 -2.70 1.66 -23.74
N THR A 6 -3.32 2.45 -24.60
CA THR A 6 -2.62 3.30 -25.57
C THR A 6 -2.65 4.74 -25.10
N ILE A 7 -1.48 5.34 -24.90
CA ILE A 7 -1.33 6.73 -24.44
C ILE A 7 -0.64 7.51 -25.56
N ARG A 8 -1.21 8.65 -25.94
CA ARG A 8 -0.56 9.58 -26.88
C ARG A 8 0.37 10.48 -26.09
N VAL A 9 1.62 10.54 -26.51
CA VAL A 9 2.65 11.41 -25.97
C VAL A 9 3.32 12.15 -27.13
N ASP A 10 3.85 13.34 -26.86
CA ASP A 10 4.67 14.03 -27.85
C ASP A 10 6.04 13.35 -28.03
N ASP A 11 6.72 13.70 -29.12
CA ASP A 11 8.01 13.10 -29.50
C ASP A 11 9.10 13.36 -28.45
N GLN A 12 9.07 14.52 -27.78
CA GLN A 12 10.06 14.88 -26.77
C GLN A 12 9.90 13.99 -25.53
N LEU A 13 8.68 13.81 -25.04
CA LEU A 13 8.41 12.93 -23.91
C LEU A 13 8.75 11.48 -24.24
N HIS A 14 8.44 11.02 -25.46
CA HIS A 14 8.82 9.68 -25.90
C HIS A 14 10.35 9.48 -25.89
N ALA A 15 11.12 10.47 -26.37
CA ALA A 15 12.58 10.40 -26.35
C ALA A 15 13.15 10.33 -24.92
N LEU A 16 12.63 11.16 -24.00
CA LEU A 16 13.04 11.17 -22.60
C LEU A 16 12.74 9.85 -21.89
N LEU A 17 11.56 9.27 -22.14
CA LEU A 17 11.19 7.96 -21.59
C LEU A 17 12.12 6.85 -22.08
N LYS A 18 12.49 6.91 -23.37
CA LYS A 18 13.41 5.93 -23.98
C LYS A 18 14.82 6.04 -23.38
N GLU A 19 15.36 7.25 -23.31
CA GLU A 19 16.67 7.52 -22.70
C GLU A 19 16.72 7.01 -21.25
N ARG A 20 15.69 7.31 -20.47
CA ARG A 20 15.60 6.84 -19.08
C ARG A 20 15.52 5.31 -18.98
N ALA A 21 14.72 4.67 -19.84
CA ALA A 21 14.59 3.21 -19.84
C ALA A 21 15.94 2.55 -20.15
N GLU A 22 16.67 3.08 -21.13
CA GLU A 22 18.01 2.59 -21.49
C GLU A 22 19.02 2.79 -20.35
N ALA A 23 19.00 3.95 -19.69
CA ALA A 23 19.86 4.25 -18.55
C ALA A 23 19.61 3.31 -17.36
N GLU A 24 18.36 2.90 -17.13
CA GLU A 24 17.97 1.99 -16.06
C GLU A 24 18.02 0.51 -16.46
N GLY A 25 18.41 0.18 -17.70
CA GLY A 25 18.41 -1.19 -18.21
C GLY A 25 17.01 -1.83 -18.24
N SER A 26 15.98 -0.99 -18.40
CA SER A 26 14.57 -1.34 -18.31
C SER A 26 13.84 -1.04 -19.63
N THR A 27 12.51 -1.16 -19.63
CA THR A 27 11.67 -0.81 -20.79
C THR A 27 10.79 0.39 -20.46
N VAL A 28 10.43 1.16 -21.49
CA VAL A 28 9.47 2.28 -21.35
C VAL A 28 8.16 1.79 -20.71
N THR A 29 7.69 0.60 -21.09
CA THR A 29 6.51 -0.02 -20.50
C THR A 29 6.67 -0.27 -19.00
N ALA A 30 7.82 -0.79 -18.56
CA ALA A 30 8.09 -1.03 -17.15
C ALA A 30 8.13 0.29 -16.35
N LEU A 31 8.79 1.33 -16.89
CA LEU A 31 8.80 2.66 -16.29
C LEU A 31 7.40 3.24 -16.11
N ILE A 32 6.59 3.24 -17.18
CA ILE A 32 5.22 3.78 -17.13
C ILE A 32 4.35 2.94 -16.19
N THR A 33 4.52 1.62 -16.19
CA THR A 33 3.78 0.72 -15.31
C THR A 33 4.09 1.02 -13.85
N GLN A 34 5.36 1.18 -13.49
CA GLN A 34 5.79 1.53 -12.14
C GLN A 34 5.26 2.91 -11.72
N ALA A 35 5.45 3.93 -12.56
CA ALA A 35 4.94 5.27 -12.28
C ALA A 35 3.41 5.29 -12.13
N ALA A 36 2.69 4.48 -12.92
CA ALA A 36 1.25 4.33 -12.77
C ALA A 36 0.87 3.65 -11.45
N TYR A 37 1.60 2.63 -11.01
CA TYR A 37 1.40 2.00 -9.69
C TYR A 37 1.63 3.00 -8.56
N GLU A 38 2.71 3.78 -8.62
CA GLU A 38 3.04 4.80 -7.62
C GLU A 38 2.02 5.94 -7.60
N ALA A 39 1.46 6.31 -8.77
CA ALA A 39 0.45 7.36 -8.86
C ALA A 39 -0.93 6.94 -8.30
N VAL A 40 -1.28 5.65 -8.39
CA VAL A 40 -2.58 5.14 -7.88
C VAL A 40 -2.50 4.57 -6.48
N ARG A 41 -1.33 4.12 -6.03
CA ARG A 41 -1.09 3.75 -4.63
C ARG A 41 -0.82 5.02 -3.85
N ASP A 42 -1.80 5.51 -3.10
CA ASP A 42 -1.58 6.60 -2.15
C ASP A 42 -0.56 6.13 -1.09
N PRO A 43 0.67 6.67 -1.08
CA PRO A 43 1.71 6.23 -0.14
C PRO A 43 1.30 6.48 1.32
N ARG A 44 0.36 7.40 1.56
CA ARG A 44 -0.16 7.69 2.90
C ARG A 44 -1.07 6.58 3.41
N LEU A 45 -1.73 5.83 2.53
CA LEU A 45 -2.75 4.85 2.91
C LEU A 45 -2.18 3.42 3.03
N GLU A 46 -1.18 3.06 2.24
CA GLU A 46 -0.57 1.71 2.31
C GLU A 46 0.23 1.48 3.59
N GLY A 47 0.92 2.51 4.11
CA GLY A 47 1.65 2.42 5.38
C GLY A 47 0.81 2.74 6.62
N ALA A 48 -0.24 3.57 6.50
CA ALA A 48 -1.02 3.99 7.67
C ALA A 48 -1.78 2.83 8.32
N ALA A 49 -2.31 1.89 7.54
CA ALA A 49 -2.98 0.72 8.09
C ALA A 49 -1.99 -0.20 8.84
N GLU A 50 -0.77 -0.35 8.34
CA GLU A 50 0.26 -1.17 8.98
C GLU A 50 0.84 -0.48 10.21
N VAL A 51 1.12 0.82 10.16
CA VAL A 51 1.52 1.62 11.32
C VAL A 51 0.43 1.62 12.39
N PHE A 52 -0.84 1.77 12.01
CA PHE A 52 -1.96 1.70 12.95
C PHE A 52 -2.07 0.31 13.60
N ARG A 53 -1.95 -0.78 12.82
CA ARG A 53 -1.95 -2.14 13.38
C ARG A 53 -0.79 -2.37 14.35
N SER A 54 0.42 -1.93 14.00
CA SER A 54 1.59 -2.05 14.86
C SER A 54 1.45 -1.24 16.15
N PHE A 55 0.94 0.00 16.05
CA PHE A 55 0.68 0.86 17.20
C PHE A 55 -0.36 0.24 18.16
N ILE A 56 -1.48 -0.25 17.63
CA ILE A 56 -2.52 -0.92 18.45
C ILE A 56 -1.98 -2.21 19.08
N ALA A 57 -1.18 -2.99 18.36
CA ALA A 57 -0.57 -4.21 18.91
C ALA A 57 0.41 -3.92 20.05
N GLU A 58 1.09 -2.78 20.03
CA GLU A 58 2.05 -2.39 21.07
C GLU A 58 1.36 -1.70 22.26
N GLN A 59 0.32 -0.90 22.02
CA GLN A 59 -0.27 -0.01 23.03
C GLN A 59 -1.65 -0.49 23.53
N GLY A 60 -2.25 -1.51 22.90
CA GLY A 60 -3.59 -1.99 23.22
C GLY A 60 -3.76 -2.36 24.70
N ASP A 61 -2.84 -3.17 25.23
CA ASP A 61 -2.88 -3.59 26.64
C ASP A 61 -2.78 -2.40 27.62
N ALA A 62 -1.97 -1.39 27.27
CA ALA A 62 -1.81 -0.18 28.08
C ALA A 62 -3.06 0.71 28.03
N PHE A 63 -3.73 0.78 26.87
CA PHE A 63 -4.98 1.49 26.71
C PHE A 63 -6.11 0.81 27.50
N ASP A 64 -6.26 -0.51 27.38
CA ASP A 64 -7.29 -1.27 28.10
C ASP A 64 -7.09 -1.18 29.63
N ALA A 65 -5.83 -1.15 30.10
CA ALA A 65 -5.53 -0.93 31.52
C ALA A 65 -5.87 0.49 32.02
N ALA A 66 -5.78 1.51 31.14
CA ALA A 66 -6.11 2.89 31.47
C ALA A 66 -7.61 3.19 31.40
N PHE A 67 -8.36 2.46 30.56
CA PHE A 67 -9.81 2.61 30.34
C PHE A 67 -10.54 1.25 30.51
N PRO A 68 -10.55 0.70 31.74
CA PRO A 68 -11.07 -0.65 31.97
C PRO A 68 -12.56 -0.83 31.67
N ASP A 69 -13.35 0.25 31.75
CA ASP A 69 -14.79 0.21 31.43
C ASP A 69 -15.07 0.20 29.91
N ASP A 70 -14.09 0.62 29.09
CA ASP A 70 -14.17 0.65 27.62
C ASP A 70 -13.39 -0.51 26.96
N ALA A 71 -12.68 -1.30 27.76
CA ALA A 71 -11.94 -2.45 27.28
C ALA A 71 -12.91 -3.45 26.60
N PRO A 72 -12.55 -4.00 25.44
CA PRO A 72 -13.40 -4.97 24.76
C PRO A 72 -13.64 -6.16 25.69
N ASP A 73 -14.90 -6.60 25.80
CA ASP A 73 -15.22 -7.86 26.49
C ASP A 73 -14.28 -8.94 25.95
N GLN A 74 -13.41 -9.45 26.81
CA GLN A 74 -12.62 -10.64 26.53
C GLN A 74 -13.63 -11.78 26.40
N ARG A 75 -14.23 -11.93 25.22
CA ARG A 75 -15.09 -13.08 24.94
C ARG A 75 -14.18 -14.29 25.07
N ASP A 76 -14.36 -14.99 26.17
CA ASP A 76 -13.70 -16.25 26.46
C ASP A 76 -13.62 -17.08 25.19
N SER A 77 -12.42 -17.58 24.92
CA SER A 77 -12.10 -18.61 23.93
C SER A 77 -12.74 -19.98 24.29
N SER A 78 -13.97 -19.97 24.80
CA SER A 78 -14.75 -21.12 25.22
C SER A 78 -16.04 -21.28 24.38
N GLY A 79 -16.01 -20.87 23.12
CA GLY A 79 -17.01 -21.25 22.11
C GLY A 79 -16.65 -22.56 21.43
N ARG A 80 -16.69 -23.68 22.17
CA ARG A 80 -16.61 -25.03 21.60
C ARG A 80 -17.81 -25.20 20.66
N ALA A 81 -17.53 -25.39 19.37
CA ALA A 81 -18.52 -25.83 18.40
C ALA A 81 -19.17 -27.14 18.89
N ALA A 82 -20.50 -27.14 18.98
CA ALA A 82 -21.37 -28.31 18.97
C ALA A 82 -22.70 -27.90 18.33
#